data_AF-A0A7X4KPL4-F1
#
_entry.id   AF-A0A7X4KPL4-F1
#
_cell.length_a   1.000
_cell.length_b   1.000
_cell.length_c   1.000
_cell.angle_alpha   90.00
_cell.angle_beta   90.00
_cell.angle_gamma   90.00
#
_symmetry.space_group_name_H-M   'P 1'
#
loop_
_entity.id
_entity.type
_entity.pdbx_description
1 polymer ?
#
loop_
_entity_poly.entity_id
_entity_poly.type
_entity_poly.pdbx_seq_one_letter_code
_entity_poly.pdbx_strand_id
1 'polypeptide(L)' 'MLKAPRTLTFKCVKCNKSVQVFLQKVSACSHIQPYQGICQCGEVKRHATGQKDAVQSYLASPDGSWSHHH' A
#
# COMPACT_ATOMS: atom_id res chain seq x y z
N MET A 1 -19.56 6.76 -8.22
CA MET A 1 -18.68 6.26 -7.14
C MET A 1 -17.54 5.47 -7.76
N LEU A 2 -16.36 6.09 -7.92
CA LEU A 2 -15.16 5.40 -8.41
C LEU A 2 -14.72 4.39 -7.35
N LYS A 3 -14.99 3.11 -7.59
CA LYS A 3 -14.46 2.01 -6.77
C LYS A 3 -12.96 2.00 -6.99
N ALA A 4 -12.18 2.27 -5.94
CA ALA A 4 -10.73 2.27 -6.09
C ALA A 4 -10.26 0.90 -6.63
N PRO A 5 -9.34 0.90 -7.61
CA PRO A 5 -8.85 -0.32 -8.21
C PRO A 5 -8.22 -1.20 -7.12
N ARG A 6 -8.59 -2.48 -7.08
CA ARG A 6 -8.08 -3.44 -6.09
C ARG A 6 -6.59 -3.77 -6.30
N THR A 7 -6.06 -3.45 -7.49
CA THR A 7 -4.67 -3.72 -7.87
C THR A 7 -4.13 -2.51 -8.62
N LEU A 8 -2.88 -2.15 -8.34
CA LEU A 8 -2.13 -1.12 -9.04
C LEU A 8 -0.79 -1.69 -9.51
N THR A 9 -0.30 -1.21 -10.65
CA THR A 9 0.99 -1.62 -11.21
C THR A 9 1.96 -0.46 -11.17
N PHE A 10 3.11 -0.67 -10.56
CA PHE A 10 4.19 0.32 -10.47
C PHE A 10 5.48 -0.22 -11.06
N LYS A 11 6.46 0.65 -11.33
CA LYS A 11 7.84 0.22 -11.60
C LYS A 11 8.61 0.02 -10.29
N CYS A 12 9.34 -1.09 -10.20
CA CYS A 12 10.31 -1.38 -9.15
C CYS A 12 11.47 -0.38 -9.24
N VAL A 13 11.98 0.11 -8.12
CA VAL A 13 13.12 1.04 -8.12
C VAL A 13 14.42 0.27 -8.34
N LYS A 14 14.50 -0.96 -7.81
CA LYS A 14 15.71 -1.78 -7.90
C LYS A 14 15.94 -2.45 -9.26
N CYS A 15 14.89 -2.95 -9.90
CA CYS A 15 15.02 -3.73 -11.14
C CYS A 15 14.23 -3.18 -12.32
N ASN A 16 13.56 -2.03 -12.16
CA ASN A 16 12.74 -1.35 -13.17
C ASN A 16 11.61 -2.18 -13.79
N LYS A 17 11.36 -3.40 -13.29
CA LYS A 17 10.26 -4.28 -13.70
C LYS A 17 8.93 -3.79 -13.12
N SER A 18 7.82 -4.26 -13.70
CA SER A 18 6.50 -4.06 -13.14
C SER A 18 6.35 -4.78 -11.79
N VAL A 19 5.75 -4.10 -10.83
CA VAL A 19 5.38 -4.58 -9.50
C VAL A 19 3.89 -4.36 -9.35
N GLN A 20 3.16 -5.46 -9.19
CA GLN A 20 1.75 -5.39 -8.83
C GLN A 20 1.64 -5.26 -7.32
N VAL A 21 0.91 -4.24 -6.89
CA VAL A 21 0.52 -4.04 -5.51
C VAL A 21 -0.98 -4.20 -5.40
N PHE A 22 -1.42 -4.83 -4.32
CA PHE A 22 -2.81 -5.16 -4.08
C PHE A 22 -3.32 -4.38 -2.89
N LEU A 23 -4.59 -3.99 -2.95
CA LEU A 23 -5.27 -3.32 -1.85
C LEU A 23 -5.24 -4.26 -0.63
N GLN A 24 -4.57 -3.81 0.42
CA GLN A 24 -4.51 -4.51 1.68
C GLN A 24 -5.85 -4.39 2.39
N LYS A 25 -6.36 -5.52 2.86
CA LYS A 25 -7.60 -5.58 3.61
C LYS A 25 -7.34 -5.12 5.05
N VAL A 26 -7.26 -3.81 5.25
CA VAL A 26 -7.20 -3.23 6.60
C VAL A 26 -8.62 -3.16 7.16
N SER A 27 -8.82 -3.70 8.35
CA SER A 27 -10.13 -3.88 8.98
C SER A 27 -10.77 -2.59 9.49
N ALA A 28 -10.05 -1.47 9.56
CA ALA A 28 -10.45 -0.33 10.39
C ALA A 28 -10.44 1.05 9.73
N CYS A 29 -10.04 1.21 8.46
CA CYS A 29 -9.91 2.56 7.89
C CYS A 29 -10.47 2.65 6.47
N SER A 30 -11.69 3.18 6.35
CA SER A 30 -12.33 3.51 5.07
C SER A 30 -11.71 4.76 4.40
N HIS A 31 -10.92 5.54 5.13
CA HIS A 31 -10.32 6.81 4.70
C HIS A 31 -8.90 6.64 4.14
N ILE A 32 -8.39 5.40 4.09
CA ILE A 32 -7.10 5.05 3.51
C ILE A 32 -7.25 3.81 2.64
N GLN A 33 -6.44 3.76 1.59
CA GLN A 33 -6.34 2.66 0.66
C GLN A 33 -4.88 2.22 0.65
N PRO A 34 -4.49 1.34 1.58
CA PRO A 34 -3.15 0.78 1.62
C PRO A 34 -3.00 -0.26 0.52
N TYR A 35 -1.92 -0.17 -0.22
CA TYR A 35 -1.50 -1.11 -1.24
C TYR A 35 -0.14 -1.68 -0.86
N GLN A 36 0.03 -2.98 -1.07
CA GLN A 36 1.29 -3.67 -0.85
C GLN A 36 1.50 -4.75 -1.90
N GLY A 37 2.74 -4.92 -2.31
CA GLY A 37 3.16 -6.00 -3.19
C GLY A 37 4.65 -6.21 -3.08
N ILE A 38 5.10 -7.37 -3.55
CA ILE A 38 6.52 -7.74 -3.56
C ILE A 38 6.92 -7.92 -5.01
N CYS A 39 7.98 -7.23 -5.43
CA CYS A 39 8.57 -7.43 -6.74
C CYS A 39 9.27 -8.80 -6.81
N GLN A 40 9.36 -9.39 -8.00
CA GLN A 40 10.16 -10.61 -8.22
C GLN A 40 11.63 -10.51 -7.78
N CYS A 41 12.18 -9.29 -7.67
CA CYS A 41 13.54 -9.09 -7.15
C CYS A 41 13.64 -9.04 -5.61
N GLY A 42 12.52 -9.22 -4.90
CA GLY A 42 12.44 -9.13 -3.44
C GLY A 42 12.15 -7.73 -2.88
N GLU A 43 12.02 -6.71 -3.73
CA GLU A 43 11.67 -5.36 -3.26
C GLU A 43 10.20 -5.26 -2.87
N VAL A 44 9.93 -4.91 -1.61
CA VAL A 44 8.59 -4.68 -1.11
C VAL A 44 8.16 -3.26 -1.48
N LYS A 45 7.09 -3.16 -2.29
CA LYS A 45 6.47 -1.88 -2.64
C LYS A 45 5.23 -1.64 -1.80
N ARG A 46 5.27 -0.57 -1.00
CA ARG A 46 4.16 -0.08 -0.20
C ARG A 46 3.71 1.26 -0.72
N HIS A 47 2.41 1.40 -0.91
CA HIS A 47 1.79 2.63 -1.36
C HIS A 47 0.50 2.81 -0.58
N ALA A 48 0.10 4.03 -0.26
CA ALA A 48 -1.19 4.28 0.34
C ALA A 48 -1.74 5.61 -0.16
N THR A 49 -3.05 5.67 -0.35
CA THR A 49 -3.77 6.87 -0.76
C THR A 49 -4.91 7.14 0.20
N GLY A 50 -5.26 8.41 0.44
CA GLY A 50 -6.32 8.78 1.37
C GLY A 50 -5.91 9.90 2.32
N GLN A 51 -6.38 9.86 3.55
CA GLN A 51 -6.06 10.84 4.58
C GLN A 51 -4.55 10.88 4.86
N LYS A 52 -3.95 12.09 4.82
CA LYS A 52 -2.49 12.27 4.94
C LYS A 52 -1.89 11.63 6.19
N ASP A 53 -2.56 11.76 7.33
CA ASP A 53 -2.08 11.23 8.60
C ASP A 53 -2.01 9.69 8.60
N ALA A 54 -3.10 9.05 8.18
CA ALA A 54 -3.16 7.60 8.02
C ALA A 54 -2.13 7.09 7.00
N VAL A 55 -1.95 7.78 5.87
CA VAL A 55 -0.94 7.44 4.86
C VAL A 55 0.48 7.49 5.45
N GLN A 56 0.79 8.54 6.20
CA GLN A 56 2.10 8.69 6.84
C GLN A 56 2.33 7.58 7.87
N SER A 57 1.33 7.28 8.70
CA SER A 57 1.39 6.22 9.70
C SER A 57 1.55 4.82 9.07
N TYR A 58 0.90 4.55 7.94
CA TYR A 58 1.05 3.29 7.22
C TYR A 58 2.45 3.13 6.61
N LEU A 59 2.97 4.20 6.01
CA LEU A 59 4.33 4.19 5.45
C LEU A 59 5.40 4.10 6.54
N ALA A 60 5.12 4.63 7.74
CA ALA A 60 5.99 4.55 8.90
C ALA A 60 5.99 3.17 9.59
N SER A 61 5.07 2.26 9.25
CA SER A 61 5.01 0.90 9.82
C SER A 61 5.78 -0.11 8.93
N PRO A 62 7.04 -0.46 9.27
CA PRO A 62 7.87 -1.37 8.49
C PRO A 62 7.33 -2.81 8.43
N ASP A 63 6.60 -3.27 9.42
CA ASP A 63 6.24 -4.69 9.61
C ASP A 63 4.87 -5.09 9.06
N GLY A 64 4.12 -4.16 8.46
CA GLY A 64 2.75 -4.41 8.00
C GLY A 64 1.73 -4.55 9.14
N SER A 65 2.17 -4.47 10.40
CA SER A 65 1.35 -4.43 11.62
C SER A 65 0.68 -3.07 11.85
N TRP A 66 0.35 -2.35 10.78
CA TRP A 66 -0.26 -1.03 10.89
C TRP A 66 -1.68 -1.16 11.43
N SER A 67 -1.86 -0.77 12.68
CA SER A 67 -3.15 -0.64 13.35
C SER A 67 -3.36 0.84 13.63
N HIS A 68 -4.07 1.53 12.77
CA HIS A 68 -4.54 2.88 13.09
C HIS A 68 -5.67 2.74 14.10
N HIS A 69 -5.31 2.91 15.37
CA HIS A 69 -6.27 3.11 16.42
C HIS A 69 -6.96 4.45 16.17
N HIS A 70 -8.29 4.38 16.10
CA HIS A 70 -9.16 5.51 15.84
C HIS A 70 -9.29 6.43 17.06
#